data_AF-A0A947JY36-F1
#
_entry.id   AF-A0A947JY36-F1
#
_cell.length_a   1.000
_cell.length_b   1.000
_cell.length_c   1.000
_cell.angle_alpha   90.00
_cell.angle_beta   90.00
_cell.angle_gamma   90.00
#
_symmetry.space_group_name_H-M   'P 1'
#
loop_
_entity.id
_entity.type
_entity.pdbx_description
1 polymer ?
#
loop_
_entity_poly.entity_id
_entity_poly.type
_entity_poly.pdbx_seq_one_letter_code
_entity_poly.pdbx_strand_id
1 'polypeptide(L)'
;TALKLALFEAHFNRRRPIGESEVLLDIAEETGFDRPEALAALASEDIAHKTRAEERAAWDLNISGVPAMVLADKFLIPGAQPPEAYVDMLRRVVEKTADAAE
;
A
#
# COMPACT_ATOMS: atom_id res chain seq x y z
N THR A 1 -8.35 5.10 -2.69
CA THR A 1 -8.34 4.73 -1.25
C THR A 1 -9.52 3.87 -0.82
N ALA A 2 -10.74 4.05 -1.36
CA ALA A 2 -11.93 3.27 -0.98
C ALA A 2 -11.73 1.74 -1.07
N LEU A 3 -11.26 1.22 -2.21
CA LEU A 3 -10.99 -0.21 -2.40
C LEU A 3 -10.06 -0.81 -1.34
N LYS A 4 -8.95 -0.12 -1.01
CA LYS A 4 -8.00 -0.55 0.01
C LYS A 4 -8.67 -0.69 1.39
N LEU A 5 -9.48 0.29 1.78
CA LEU A 5 -10.20 0.27 3.06
C LEU A 5 -11.25 -0.85 3.09
N ALA A 6 -11.97 -1.06 1.99
CA ALA A 6 -12.94 -2.14 1.88
C ALA A 6 -12.28 -3.53 1.98
N LEU A 7 -11.11 -3.72 1.35
CA LEU A 7 -10.32 -4.96 1.49
C LEU A 7 -9.84 -5.18 2.93
N PHE A 8 -9.40 -4.12 3.62
CA PHE A 8 -9.05 -4.21 5.04
C PHE A 8 -10.25 -4.59 5.91
N GLU A 9 -11.41 -3.96 5.70
CA GLU A 9 -12.63 -4.31 6.43
C GLU A 9 -13.05 -5.77 6.15
N ALA A 10 -13.03 -6.18 4.88
CA ALA A 10 -13.37 -7.53 4.46
C ALA A 10 -12.48 -8.57 5.15
N HIS A 11 -11.17 -8.31 5.23
CA HIS A 11 -10.21 -9.23 5.84
C HIS A 11 -10.24 -9.18 7.39
N PHE A 12 -10.01 -8.00 7.97
CA PHE A 12 -9.78 -7.85 9.41
C PHE A 12 -11.07 -7.84 10.24
N ASN A 13 -12.17 -7.30 9.70
CA ASN A 13 -13.42 -7.15 10.46
C ASN A 13 -14.43 -8.25 10.12
N ARG A 14 -14.58 -8.56 8.82
CA ARG A 14 -15.64 -9.45 8.32
C ARG A 14 -15.18 -10.88 8.03
N ARG A 15 -13.86 -11.16 8.08
CA ARG A 15 -13.26 -12.48 7.80
C ARG A 15 -13.71 -13.10 6.47
N ARG A 16 -13.94 -12.27 5.44
CA ARG A 16 -14.24 -12.76 4.09
C ARG A 16 -13.00 -13.46 3.50
N PRO A 17 -13.15 -14.52 2.70
CA PRO A 17 -12.03 -15.21 2.08
C PRO A 17 -11.48 -14.41 0.89
N ILE A 18 -10.70 -13.36 1.18
CA ILE A 18 -10.14 -12.44 0.17
C ILE A 18 -9.11 -13.08 -0.80
N GLY A 19 -8.83 -14.37 -0.66
CA GLY A 19 -8.07 -15.14 -1.65
C GLY A 19 -8.93 -15.66 -2.82
N GLU A 20 -10.25 -15.56 -2.72
CA GLU A 20 -11.19 -16.00 -3.75
C GLU A 20 -11.52 -14.85 -4.70
N SER A 21 -11.42 -15.10 -6.01
CA SER A 21 -11.66 -14.07 -7.03
C SER A 21 -13.06 -13.46 -6.96
N GLU A 22 -14.10 -14.27 -6.72
CA GLU A 22 -15.48 -13.77 -6.62
C GLU A 22 -15.63 -12.78 -5.45
N VAL A 23 -15.00 -13.04 -4.31
CA VAL A 23 -15.03 -12.13 -3.15
C VAL A 23 -14.33 -10.81 -3.49
N LEU A 24 -13.21 -10.85 -4.21
CA LEU A 24 -12.51 -9.64 -4.65
C LEU A 24 -13.35 -8.82 -5.65
N LEU A 25 -14.05 -9.49 -6.56
CA LEU A 25 -14.95 -8.85 -7.53
C LEU A 25 -16.13 -8.17 -6.84
N ASP A 26 -16.76 -8.85 -5.87
CA ASP A 26 -17.85 -8.28 -5.08
C ASP A 26 -17.39 -7.01 -4.34
N ILE A 27 -16.20 -7.05 -3.70
CA ILE A 27 -15.64 -5.89 -2.99
C ILE A 27 -15.31 -4.75 -3.97
N ALA A 28 -14.81 -5.06 -5.17
CA ALA A 28 -14.54 -4.07 -6.19
C ALA A 28 -15.84 -3.37 -6.63
N GLU A 29 -16.90 -4.14 -6.89
CA GLU A 29 -18.23 -3.63 -7.27
C GLU A 29 -18.87 -2.80 -6.14
N GLU A 30 -18.81 -3.26 -4.89
CA GLU A 30 -19.25 -2.52 -3.69
C GLU A 30 -18.54 -1.16 -3.54
N THR A 31 -17.33 -1.01 -4.12
CA THR A 31 -16.55 0.24 -4.09
C THR A 31 -16.64 1.05 -5.38
N GLY A 32 -17.51 0.65 -6.32
CA GLY A 32 -17.84 1.39 -7.53
C GLY A 32 -17.03 1.03 -8.78
N PHE A 33 -16.27 -0.08 -8.76
CA PHE A 33 -15.62 -0.60 -9.96
C PHE A 33 -16.57 -1.45 -10.80
N ASP A 34 -16.41 -1.42 -12.12
CA ASP A 34 -17.10 -2.35 -13.01
C ASP A 34 -16.55 -3.77 -12.85
N ARG A 35 -17.44 -4.75 -12.72
CA ARG A 35 -17.07 -6.15 -12.44
C ARG A 35 -16.28 -6.78 -13.60
N PRO A 36 -16.70 -6.67 -14.88
CA PRO A 36 -15.88 -7.08 -16.03
C PRO A 36 -14.48 -6.46 -16.05
N GLU A 37 -14.34 -5.15 -15.79
CA GLU A 37 -13.03 -4.49 -15.73
C GLU A 37 -12.17 -5.00 -14.58
N ALA A 38 -12.77 -5.19 -13.38
CA ALA A 38 -12.08 -5.77 -12.23
C ALA A 38 -11.62 -7.22 -12.50
N LEU A 39 -12.42 -8.01 -13.21
CA LEU A 39 -12.05 -9.36 -13.64
C LEU A 39 -10.87 -9.35 -14.61
N ALA A 40 -10.90 -8.44 -15.59
CA ALA A 40 -9.79 -8.26 -16.51
C ALA A 40 -8.50 -7.83 -15.78
N ALA A 41 -8.62 -6.97 -14.76
CA ALA A 41 -7.50 -6.56 -13.93
C ALA A 41 -6.92 -7.72 -13.11
N LEU A 42 -7.76 -8.57 -12.51
CA LEU A 42 -7.32 -9.78 -11.79
C LEU A 42 -6.59 -10.78 -12.69
N ALA A 43 -6.96 -10.85 -13.97
CA ALA A 43 -6.32 -11.71 -14.98
C ALA A 43 -5.10 -11.05 -15.67
N SER A 44 -4.78 -9.80 -15.35
CA SER A 44 -3.74 -9.04 -16.04
C SER A 44 -2.34 -9.40 -15.54
N GLU A 45 -1.53 -9.99 -16.44
CA GLU A 45 -0.13 -10.28 -16.14
C GLU A 45 0.71 -9.00 -15.95
N ASP A 46 0.34 -7.90 -16.60
CA ASP A 46 1.00 -6.60 -16.43
C ASP A 46 0.82 -6.06 -15.01
N ILE A 47 -0.39 -6.17 -14.45
CA ILE A 47 -0.66 -5.77 -13.07
C ILE A 47 0.09 -6.70 -12.12
N ALA A 48 0.06 -8.01 -12.35
CA ALA A 48 0.81 -8.98 -11.56
C ALA A 48 2.33 -8.69 -11.57
N HIS A 49 2.91 -8.36 -12.73
CA HIS A 49 4.31 -7.99 -12.85
C HIS A 49 4.63 -6.71 -12.08
N LYS A 50 3.77 -5.68 -12.18
CA LYS A 50 3.93 -4.43 -11.41
C LYS A 50 3.92 -4.68 -9.92
N THR A 51 2.96 -5.44 -9.40
CA THR A 51 2.89 -5.79 -7.98
C THR A 51 4.15 -6.52 -7.51
N ARG A 52 4.62 -7.53 -8.25
CA ARG A 52 5.87 -8.24 -7.90
C ARG A 52 7.11 -7.35 -8.01
N ALA A 53 7.13 -6.39 -8.92
CA ALA A 53 8.23 -5.44 -9.04
C ALA A 53 8.28 -4.47 -7.85
N GLU A 54 7.13 -3.98 -7.38
CA GLU A 54 7.03 -3.16 -6.17
C GLU A 54 7.45 -3.95 -4.93
N GLU A 55 7.02 -5.20 -4.81
CA GLU A 55 7.49 -6.11 -3.76
C GLU A 55 9.02 -6.22 -3.80
N ARG A 56 9.62 -6.57 -4.94
CA ARG A 56 11.08 -6.67 -5.07
C ARG A 56 11.81 -5.38 -4.68
N ALA A 57 11.30 -4.23 -5.11
CA ALA A 57 11.88 -2.95 -4.74
C ALA A 57 11.86 -2.72 -3.21
N ALA A 58 10.81 -3.15 -2.51
CA ALA A 58 10.78 -3.09 -1.05
C ALA A 58 11.83 -4.03 -0.40
N TRP A 59 12.04 -5.22 -0.96
CA TRP A 59 13.10 -6.13 -0.51
C TRP A 59 14.50 -5.54 -0.72
N ASP A 60 14.75 -4.90 -1.86
CA ASP A 60 16.03 -4.22 -2.15
C ASP A 60 16.31 -3.07 -1.17
N LEU A 61 15.25 -2.47 -0.62
CA LEU A 61 15.32 -1.46 0.45
C LEU A 61 15.44 -2.08 1.86
N ASN A 62 15.67 -3.39 1.97
CA ASN A 62 15.70 -4.15 3.23
C ASN A 62 14.41 -4.04 4.06
N ILE A 63 13.26 -3.83 3.42
CA ILE A 63 11.96 -3.80 4.09
C ILE A 63 11.47 -5.24 4.27
N SER A 64 11.70 -5.80 5.45
CA SER A 64 11.31 -7.18 5.78
C SER A 64 9.96 -7.30 6.52
N GLY A 65 9.25 -6.18 6.72
CA GLY A 65 7.99 -6.15 7.48
C GLY A 65 7.16 -4.91 7.17
N VAL A 66 5.85 -5.04 7.35
CA VAL A 66 4.86 -3.98 7.04
C VAL A 66 4.01 -3.63 8.28
N PRO A 67 3.47 -2.39 8.38
CA PRO A 67 3.66 -1.28 7.43
C PRO A 67 5.06 -0.67 7.51
N ALA A 68 5.53 -0.11 6.41
CA ALA A 68 6.81 0.58 6.29
C ALA A 68 6.61 1.80 5.39
N MET A 69 7.03 2.97 5.87
CA MET A 69 6.86 4.23 5.15
C MET A 69 8.22 4.79 4.75
N VAL A 70 8.40 5.11 3.47
CA VAL A 70 9.62 5.74 2.95
C VAL A 70 9.34 7.21 2.69
N LEU A 71 10.15 8.10 3.25
CA LEU A 71 10.04 9.55 3.09
C LEU A 71 11.24 10.08 2.31
N ALA A 72 10.96 10.86 1.28
CA ALA A 72 11.95 11.49 0.39
C ALA A 72 13.04 10.50 -0.10
N ASP A 73 12.64 9.26 -0.37
CA ASP A 73 13.49 8.14 -0.83
C ASP A 73 14.72 7.86 0.06
N LYS A 74 14.74 8.38 1.30
CA LYS A 74 15.92 8.38 2.18
C LYS A 74 15.62 7.92 3.60
N PHE A 75 14.42 8.18 4.10
CA PHE A 75 14.08 7.93 5.50
C PHE A 75 13.00 6.85 5.61
N LEU A 76 13.37 5.71 6.20
CA LEU A 76 12.45 4.61 6.47
C LEU A 76 11.86 4.75 7.88
N ILE A 77 10.54 4.72 7.99
CA ILE A 77 9.80 4.58 9.24
C ILE A 77 9.18 3.17 9.26
N PRO A 78 9.77 2.23 10.03
CA PRO A 78 9.25 0.88 10.14
C PRO A 78 8.10 0.79 11.16
N GLY A 79 7.08 0.02 10.82
CA GLY A 79 5.95 -0.30 11.69
C GLY A 79 4.86 0.77 11.74
N ALA A 80 3.76 0.43 12.42
CA ALA A 80 2.65 1.33 12.68
C ALA A 80 3.01 2.27 13.83
N GLN A 81 3.75 3.34 13.51
CA GLN A 81 4.17 4.34 14.49
C GLN A 81 3.02 5.27 14.90
N PRO A 82 3.09 5.90 16.09
CA PRO A 82 2.11 6.90 16.50
C PRO A 82 2.21 8.17 15.63
N PRO A 83 1.12 8.95 15.49
CA PRO A 83 1.10 10.16 14.66
C PRO A 83 2.20 11.16 15.00
N GLU A 84 2.55 11.30 16.28
CA GLU A 84 3.58 12.23 16.76
C GLU A 84 4.95 11.90 16.16
N ALA A 85 5.29 10.59 16.07
CA ALA A 85 6.54 10.15 15.46
C ALA A 85 6.60 10.48 13.96
N TYR A 86 5.47 10.42 13.26
CA TYR A 86 5.40 10.86 11.86
C TYR A 86 5.60 12.37 11.73
N VAL A 87 4.98 13.17 12.59
CA VAL A 87 5.13 14.64 12.59
C VAL A 87 6.60 15.04 12.80
N ASP A 88 7.25 14.45 13.81
CA ASP A 88 8.64 14.74 14.12
C ASP A 88 9.57 14.33 12.98
N MET A 89 9.36 13.16 12.38
CA MET A 89 10.16 12.71 11.24
C MET A 89 9.95 13.63 10.03
N LEU A 90 8.71 13.98 9.70
CA LEU A 90 8.41 14.88 8.58
C LEU A 90 9.10 16.25 8.73
N ARG A 91 9.06 16.84 9.94
CA ARG A 91 9.77 18.09 10.23
C ARG A 91 11.28 17.95 9.99
N ARG A 92 11.88 16.87 10.50
CA ARG A 92 13.31 16.59 10.33
C ARG A 92 13.70 16.36 8.87
N VAL A 93 12.84 15.73 8.07
CA VAL A 93 13.07 15.55 6.63
C VAL A 93 13.07 16.90 5.94
N VAL A 94 12.08 17.75 6.22
CA VAL A 94 11.98 19.10 5.63
C VAL A 94 13.22 19.94 5.92
N GLU A 95 13.67 20.00 7.19
CA GLU A 95 14.90 20.70 7.59
C GLU A 95 16.12 20.21 6.78
N LYS A 96 16.34 18.89 6.77
CA LYS A 96 17.49 18.29 6.06
C LYS A 96 17.44 18.45 4.55
N THR A 97 16.26 18.52 3.94
CA THR A 97 16.12 18.72 2.50
C THR A 97 16.27 20.19 2.11
N ALA A 98 15.94 21.13 3.00
CA ALA A 98 16.15 22.56 2.77
C ALA A 98 17.65 22.91 2.84
N ASP A 99 18.36 22.39 3.84
CA ASP A 99 19.81 22.60 4.01
C ASP A 99 20.66 21.98 2.88
N ALA A 100 20.12 21.00 2.16
CA ALA A 100 20.81 20.33 1.04
C ALA A 100 20.53 20.99 -0.33
N ALA A 101 19.60 21.94 -0.39
CA ALA A 101 19.24 22.70 -1.59
C ALA A 101 19.92 24.08 -1.65
N GLU A 102 20.66 24.45 -0.60
CA GLU A 102 21.55 25.62 -0.49
C GLU A 102 23.01 25.20 -0.74
#